data_AF-A0A1F6TJR4-F1
#
_entry.id   AF-A0A1F6TJR4-F1
#
_cell.length_a   1.000
_cell.length_b   1.000
_cell.length_c   1.000
_cell.angle_alpha   90.00
_cell.angle_beta   90.00
_cell.angle_gamma   90.00
#
_symmetry.space_group_name_H-M   'P 1'
#
loop_
_entity.id
_entity.type
_entity.pdbx_description
1 polymer ?
#
loop_
_entity_poly.entity_id
_entity_poly.type
_entity_poly.pdbx_seq_one_letter_code
_entity_poly.pdbx_strand_id
1 'polypeptide(L)'
;MMKTSIVKVSGLLAALLWLSAAALAAERDQRQVIDGVAIYFGVLPAQLVRGHVPEHPERGMHGGAPVGENHLMVALFNDKTGERIARAEVTATITGPDRFKAEKRLEPMTIAGSVTYGNYFNMLGPGPYRIELLIRLPGAAKPIRARFEWARP
;
A
#
# COMPACT_ATOMS: atom_id res chain seq x y z
N MET A 1 -33.28 40.42 31.08
CA MET A 1 -33.85 39.26 30.36
C MET A 1 -33.09 39.11 29.05
N MET A 2 -32.17 38.15 28.94
CA MET A 2 -31.51 37.81 27.67
C MET A 2 -31.33 36.30 27.62
N LYS A 3 -31.90 35.67 26.59
CA LYS A 3 -32.05 34.22 26.44
C LYS A 3 -30.73 33.61 25.97
N THR A 4 -30.22 32.61 26.70
CA THR A 4 -29.08 31.79 26.27
C THR A 4 -29.57 30.81 25.20
N SER A 5 -29.15 31.01 23.95
CA SER A 5 -29.39 30.03 22.89
C SER A 5 -28.45 28.85 23.07
N ILE A 6 -29.00 27.68 23.45
CA ILE A 6 -28.30 26.40 23.40
C ILE A 6 -28.08 26.07 21.92
N VAL A 7 -26.86 26.32 21.43
CA VAL A 7 -26.42 25.84 20.12
C VAL A 7 -26.37 24.31 20.19
N LYS A 8 -27.00 23.63 19.23
CA LYS A 8 -27.06 22.18 19.12
C LYS A 8 -25.65 21.61 18.86
N VAL A 9 -24.94 21.22 19.93
CA VAL A 9 -23.58 20.65 19.88
C VAL A 9 -23.53 19.24 19.24
N SER A 10 -24.68 18.61 19.02
CA SER A 10 -24.77 17.21 18.57
C SER A 10 -24.32 16.95 17.11
N GLY A 11 -24.33 17.96 16.23
CA GLY A 11 -23.97 17.77 14.81
C GLY A 11 -22.47 17.67 14.55
N LEU A 12 -21.64 18.36 15.36
CA LEU A 12 -20.20 18.41 15.16
C LEU A 12 -19.52 17.09 15.59
N LEU A 13 -20.01 16.44 16.66
CA LEU A 13 -19.46 15.17 17.14
C LEU A 13 -19.69 14.01 16.14
N ALA A 14 -20.84 13.98 15.46
CA ALA A 14 -21.14 12.94 14.48
C ALA A 14 -20.23 13.04 13.24
N ALA A 15 -19.94 14.26 12.77
CA ALA A 15 -19.04 14.47 11.63
C ALA A 15 -17.59 14.04 11.95
N LEU A 16 -17.08 14.33 13.16
CA LEU A 16 -15.75 13.87 13.58
C LEU A 16 -15.67 12.34 13.72
N LEU A 17 -16.72 11.69 14.23
CA LEU A 17 -16.77 10.22 14.33
C LEU A 17 -16.77 9.56 12.94
N TRP A 18 -17.46 10.14 11.96
CA TRP A 18 -17.52 9.60 10.60
C TRP A 18 -16.18 9.76 9.85
N LEU A 19 -15.50 10.91 10.02
CA LEU A 19 -14.14 11.08 9.48
C LEU A 19 -13.14 10.09 10.09
N SER A 20 -13.24 9.80 11.39
CA SER A 20 -12.36 8.82 12.04
C SER A 20 -12.60 7.38 11.56
N ALA A 21 -13.85 6.99 11.30
CA ALA A 21 -14.19 5.66 10.79
C ALA A 21 -13.72 5.44 9.34
N ALA A 22 -13.83 6.45 8.47
CA ALA A 22 -13.36 6.37 7.09
C ALA A 22 -11.82 6.23 7.01
N ALA A 23 -11.08 6.95 7.86
CA ALA A 23 -9.63 6.84 7.94
C ALA A 23 -9.18 5.44 8.44
N LEU A 24 -9.86 4.89 9.45
CA LEU A 24 -9.59 3.54 9.96
C LEU A 24 -9.95 2.43 8.95
N ALA A 25 -10.98 2.63 8.13
CA ALA A 25 -11.33 1.70 7.04
C ALA A 25 -10.27 1.72 5.93
N ALA A 26 -9.84 2.89 5.47
CA ALA A 26 -8.78 3.02 4.47
C ALA A 26 -7.44 2.43 4.96
N GLU A 27 -7.09 2.62 6.24
CA GLU A 27 -5.91 1.98 6.84
C GLU A 27 -6.01 0.45 6.82
N ARG A 28 -7.18 -0.13 7.11
CA ARG A 28 -7.42 -1.58 7.05
C ARG A 28 -7.33 -2.13 5.63
N ASP A 29 -7.77 -1.37 4.62
CA ASP A 29 -7.68 -1.79 3.22
C ASP A 29 -6.23 -1.81 2.70
N GLN A 30 -5.32 -1.12 3.39
CA GLN A 30 -3.91 -0.99 3.00
C GLN A 30 -2.95 -1.65 4.00
N ARG A 31 -3.46 -2.26 5.08
CA ARG A 31 -2.66 -2.91 6.13
C ARG A 31 -3.27 -4.25 6.56
N GLN A 32 -2.44 -5.29 6.59
CA GLN A 32 -2.79 -6.58 7.20
C GLN A 32 -1.72 -7.03 8.18
N VAL A 33 -2.11 -7.74 9.23
CA VAL A 33 -1.18 -8.43 10.15
C VAL A 33 -1.40 -9.92 10.02
N ILE A 34 -0.36 -10.65 9.61
CA ILE A 34 -0.41 -12.10 9.41
C ILE A 34 0.87 -12.70 9.98
N ASP A 35 0.74 -13.73 10.83
CA ASP A 35 1.87 -14.43 11.45
C ASP A 35 2.89 -13.50 12.14
N GLY A 36 2.41 -12.41 12.75
CA GLY A 36 3.25 -11.43 13.44
C GLY A 36 3.98 -10.44 12.53
N VAL A 37 3.63 -10.40 11.24
CA VAL A 37 4.14 -9.42 10.27
C VAL A 37 3.04 -8.43 9.91
N ALA A 38 3.30 -7.14 10.16
CA ALA A 38 2.48 -6.07 9.62
C ALA A 38 2.92 -5.76 8.19
N ILE A 39 1.98 -5.88 7.26
CA ILE A 39 2.15 -5.76 5.82
C ILE A 39 1.38 -4.53 5.38
N TYR A 40 2.10 -3.52 4.91
CA TYR A 40 1.52 -2.30 4.35
C TYR A 40 1.63 -2.35 2.83
N PHE A 41 0.55 -2.00 2.16
CA PHE A 41 0.40 -2.03 0.71
C PHE A 41 0.03 -0.63 0.19
N GLY A 42 0.69 -0.21 -0.89
CA GLY A 42 0.41 1.04 -1.56
C GLY A 42 0.55 0.93 -3.07
N VAL A 43 -0.22 1.74 -3.80
CA VAL A 43 -0.13 1.88 -5.26
C VAL A 43 -0.13 3.36 -5.59
N LEU A 44 0.84 3.78 -6.41
CA LEU A 44 0.93 5.15 -6.92
C LEU A 44 1.11 5.13 -8.45
N PRO A 45 0.63 6.14 -9.19
CA PRO A 45 0.97 6.29 -10.61
C PRO A 45 2.48 6.44 -10.80
N ALA A 46 3.07 5.74 -11.78
CA ALA A 46 4.50 5.84 -12.08
C ALA A 46 4.93 7.27 -12.48
N GLN A 47 3.99 8.10 -12.95
CA GLN A 47 4.20 9.51 -13.26
C GLN A 47 4.63 10.33 -12.04
N LEU A 48 4.18 9.98 -10.83
CA LEU A 48 4.65 10.63 -9.61
C LEU A 48 6.13 10.34 -9.38
N VAL A 49 6.56 9.10 -9.62
CA VAL A 49 7.98 8.72 -9.53
C VAL A 49 8.82 9.41 -10.61
N ARG A 50 8.31 9.51 -11.84
CA ARG A 50 8.97 10.25 -12.94
C ARG A 50 9.14 11.74 -12.64
N GLY A 51 8.22 12.32 -11.87
CA GLY A 51 8.23 13.73 -11.49
C GLY A 51 9.35 14.09 -10.52
N HIS A 52 10.00 13.11 -9.88
CA HIS A 52 11.12 13.39 -8.98
C HIS A 52 12.34 13.96 -9.71
N VAL A 53 13.16 14.73 -8.97
CA VAL A 53 14.46 15.21 -9.45
C VAL A 53 15.35 14.04 -9.93
N PRO A 54 16.27 14.26 -10.89
CA PRO A 54 17.09 13.20 -11.48
C PRO A 54 17.82 12.30 -10.47
N GLU A 55 18.22 12.87 -9.33
CA GLU A 55 18.99 12.20 -8.28
C GLU A 55 18.12 11.37 -7.33
N HIS A 56 16.78 11.42 -7.47
CA HIS A 56 15.89 10.68 -6.58
C HIS A 56 16.09 9.18 -6.77
N PRO A 57 16.34 8.42 -5.68
CA PRO A 57 16.72 7.01 -5.77
C PRO A 57 15.77 6.17 -6.62
N GLU A 58 14.46 6.42 -6.53
CA GLU A 58 13.43 5.65 -7.25
C GLU A 58 13.40 5.87 -8.77
N ARG A 59 13.98 6.95 -9.30
CA ARG A 59 13.81 7.35 -10.72
C ARG A 59 14.36 6.32 -11.70
N GLY A 60 15.48 5.68 -11.35
CA GLY A 60 16.14 4.63 -12.14
C GLY A 60 15.83 3.21 -11.69
N MET A 61 15.09 3.03 -10.60
CA MET A 61 14.77 1.69 -10.09
C MET A 61 13.86 0.93 -11.05
N HIS A 62 13.98 -0.40 -11.05
CA HIS A 62 13.17 -1.31 -11.88
C HIS A 62 13.31 -1.05 -13.39
N GLY A 63 14.45 -0.50 -13.84
CA GLY A 63 14.67 -0.09 -15.23
C GLY A 63 14.12 1.30 -15.56
N GLY A 64 13.66 2.04 -14.55
CA GLY A 64 13.09 3.38 -14.66
C GLY A 64 11.56 3.38 -14.59
N ALA A 65 10.98 4.55 -14.34
CA ALA A 65 9.53 4.71 -14.20
C ALA A 65 8.80 4.77 -15.57
N PRO A 66 8.05 3.74 -15.97
CA PRO A 66 7.34 3.71 -17.26
C PRO A 66 6.16 4.70 -17.28
N VAL A 67 5.69 5.04 -18.48
CA VAL A 67 4.48 5.89 -18.65
C VAL A 67 3.24 5.02 -18.52
N GLY A 68 2.27 5.46 -17.72
CA GLY A 68 0.94 4.83 -17.67
C GLY A 68 0.81 3.65 -16.71
N GLU A 69 1.91 3.11 -16.18
CA GLU A 69 1.86 2.04 -15.19
C GLU A 69 1.75 2.57 -13.75
N ASN A 70 1.62 1.64 -12.81
CA ASN A 70 1.47 1.92 -11.40
C ASN A 70 2.61 1.27 -10.62
N HIS A 71 3.21 2.02 -9.70
CA HIS A 71 4.21 1.53 -8.76
C HIS A 71 3.49 0.88 -7.57
N LEU A 72 3.57 -0.45 -7.50
CA LEU A 72 3.11 -1.20 -6.34
C LEU A 72 4.23 -1.27 -5.32
N MET A 73 3.93 -0.96 -4.06
CA MET A 73 4.87 -0.93 -2.95
C MET A 73 4.35 -1.75 -1.77
N VAL A 74 5.25 -2.50 -1.14
CA VAL A 74 4.98 -3.33 0.04
C VAL A 74 6.03 -3.05 1.10
N ALA A 75 5.58 -2.62 2.28
CA ALA A 75 6.43 -2.39 3.43
C ALA A 75 6.13 -3.44 4.51
N LEU A 76 7.15 -4.15 4.99
CA LEU A 76 7.02 -5.22 5.97
C LEU A 76 7.59 -4.78 7.32
N PHE A 77 6.90 -5.12 8.40
CA PHE A 77 7.36 -4.85 9.76
C PHE A 77 7.08 -6.03 10.68
N ASN A 78 7.93 -6.20 11.69
CA ASN A 78 7.56 -7.00 12.85
C ASN A 78 6.41 -6.28 13.56
N ASP A 79 5.26 -6.94 13.71
CA ASP A 79 4.05 -6.32 14.25
C ASP A 79 4.19 -5.94 15.74
N LYS A 80 5.00 -6.69 16.49
CA LYS A 80 5.20 -6.44 17.92
C LYS A 80 6.19 -5.31 18.19
N THR A 81 7.31 -5.30 17.47
CA THR A 81 8.41 -4.34 17.72
C THR A 81 8.31 -3.09 16.84
N GLY A 82 7.54 -3.15 15.75
CA GLY A 82 7.52 -2.10 14.73
C GLY A 82 8.78 -2.05 13.88
N GLU A 83 9.72 -2.98 14.04
CA GLU A 83 10.97 -2.98 13.30
C GLU A 83 10.76 -3.34 11.83
N ARG A 84 11.48 -2.65 10.94
CA ARG A 84 11.45 -2.89 9.50
C ARG A 84 12.00 -4.28 9.19
N ILE A 85 11.23 -5.09 8.45
CA ILE A 85 11.72 -6.34 7.88
C ILE A 85 12.33 -6.04 6.51
N ALA A 86 13.65 -5.85 6.48
CA ALA A 86 14.41 -5.49 5.28
C ALA A 86 14.89 -6.68 4.44
N ARG A 87 14.73 -7.92 4.94
CA ARG A 87 15.13 -9.15 4.26
C ARG A 87 13.94 -10.08 4.09
N ALA A 88 13.38 -10.09 2.90
CA ALA A 88 12.31 -10.98 2.49
C ALA A 88 12.36 -11.16 0.97
N GLU A 89 11.83 -12.27 0.48
CA GLU A 89 11.43 -12.38 -0.93
C GLU A 89 9.93 -12.13 -1.02
N VAL A 90 9.54 -11.17 -1.84
CA VAL A 90 8.14 -10.79 -2.03
C VAL A 90 7.79 -10.98 -3.49
N THR A 91 6.77 -11.79 -3.77
CA THR A 91 6.17 -11.93 -5.09
C THR A 91 4.75 -11.40 -5.03
N ALA A 92 4.36 -10.60 -6.02
CA ALA A 92 2.99 -10.12 -6.18
C ALA A 92 2.37 -10.75 -7.42
N THR A 93 1.17 -11.29 -7.24
CA THR A 93 0.29 -11.76 -8.32
C THR A 93 -0.93 -10.84 -8.34
N ILE A 94 -1.13 -10.16 -9.46
CA ILE A 94 -2.24 -9.23 -9.67
C ILE A 94 -3.23 -9.87 -10.62
N THR A 95 -4.51 -9.84 -10.27
CA THR A 95 -5.62 -10.20 -11.18
C THR A 95 -6.60 -9.04 -11.26
N GLY A 96 -7.17 -8.80 -12.43
CA GLY A 96 -8.06 -7.66 -12.66
C GLY A 96 -9.05 -7.89 -13.81
N PRO A 97 -9.71 -6.82 -14.28
CA PRO A 97 -10.68 -6.86 -15.38
C PRO A 97 -10.08 -7.42 -16.67
N ASP A 98 -10.94 -7.80 -17.61
CA ASP A 98 -10.53 -8.28 -18.95
C ASP A 98 -9.54 -9.44 -18.94
N ARG A 99 -9.63 -10.31 -17.92
CA ARG A 99 -8.72 -11.43 -17.67
C ARG A 99 -7.27 -10.99 -17.44
N PHE A 100 -7.05 -9.75 -17.01
CA PHE A 100 -5.73 -9.26 -16.64
C PHE A 100 -5.14 -10.14 -15.54
N LYS A 101 -3.92 -10.62 -15.76
CA LYS A 101 -3.11 -11.31 -14.75
C LYS A 101 -1.63 -10.99 -14.98
N ALA A 102 -0.93 -10.62 -13.91
CA ALA A 102 0.51 -10.41 -13.93
C ALA A 102 1.13 -10.94 -12.64
N GLU A 103 2.32 -11.54 -12.72
CA GLU A 103 3.08 -11.98 -11.56
C GLU A 103 4.51 -11.47 -11.70
N LYS A 104 5.01 -10.79 -10.66
CA LYS A 104 6.39 -10.29 -10.63
C LYS A 104 6.96 -10.41 -9.22
N ARG A 105 8.27 -10.65 -9.12
CA ARG A 105 9.03 -10.44 -7.89
C ARG A 105 9.10 -8.92 -7.63
N LEU A 106 8.88 -8.52 -6.39
CA LEU A 106 9.09 -7.15 -5.96
C LEU A 106 10.56 -6.99 -5.54
N GLU A 107 11.20 -5.97 -6.08
CA GLU A 107 12.60 -5.67 -5.81
C GLU A 107 12.72 -4.77 -4.58
N PRO A 108 13.75 -4.97 -3.74
CA PRO A 108 13.99 -4.07 -2.61
C PRO A 108 14.37 -2.67 -3.12
N MET A 109 13.76 -1.67 -2.52
CA MET A 109 13.90 -0.24 -2.80
C MET A 109 14.04 0.53 -1.50
N THR A 110 14.82 1.61 -1.51
CA THR A 110 14.98 2.46 -0.32
C THR A 110 14.18 3.73 -0.50
N ILE A 111 13.10 3.87 0.27
CA ILE A 111 12.30 5.10 0.38
C ILE A 111 12.55 5.68 1.76
N ALA A 112 12.94 6.96 1.81
CA ALA A 112 13.15 7.69 3.07
C ALA A 112 14.02 6.92 4.09
N GLY A 113 15.08 6.25 3.61
CA GLY A 113 16.01 5.47 4.44
C GLY A 113 15.48 4.10 4.89
N SER A 114 14.31 3.66 4.43
CA SER A 114 13.71 2.37 4.79
C SER A 114 13.51 1.47 3.57
N VAL A 115 13.79 0.18 3.76
CA VAL A 115 13.52 -0.83 2.73
C VAL A 115 12.01 -1.00 2.54
N THR A 116 11.59 -0.91 1.29
CA THR A 116 10.27 -1.24 0.77
C THR A 116 10.49 -2.21 -0.39
N TYR A 117 9.48 -2.99 -0.79
CA TYR A 117 9.55 -3.86 -1.96
C TYR A 117 8.61 -3.36 -3.02
N GLY A 118 9.06 -3.21 -4.27
CA GLY A 118 8.20 -2.69 -5.33
C GLY A 118 8.50 -3.21 -6.73
N ASN A 119 7.53 -2.98 -7.61
CA ASN A 119 7.66 -3.16 -9.05
C ASN A 119 6.54 -2.38 -9.76
N TYR A 120 6.69 -2.15 -11.06
CA TYR A 120 5.66 -1.52 -11.88
C TYR A 120 4.70 -2.56 -12.48
N PHE A 121 3.41 -2.20 -12.53
CA PHE A 121 2.37 -3.02 -13.13
C PHE A 121 1.43 -2.18 -14.00
N ASN A 122 1.09 -2.73 -15.16
CA ASN A 122 0.17 -2.12 -16.11
C ASN A 122 -1.31 -2.32 -15.72
N MET A 123 -1.69 -1.83 -14.54
CA MET A 123 -3.06 -1.86 -14.01
C MET A 123 -3.88 -0.69 -14.60
N LEU A 124 -4.29 -0.85 -15.86
CA LEU A 124 -5.05 0.16 -16.61
C LEU A 124 -6.55 0.13 -16.27
N GLY A 125 -7.11 1.30 -16.02
CA GLY A 125 -8.54 1.46 -15.73
C GLY A 125 -8.86 1.48 -14.23
N PRO A 126 -10.16 1.36 -13.87
CA PRO A 126 -10.63 1.54 -12.51
C PRO A 126 -10.41 0.31 -11.61
N GLY A 127 -10.20 -0.88 -12.16
CA GLY A 127 -10.21 -2.14 -11.41
C GLY A 127 -11.63 -2.75 -11.33
N PRO A 128 -11.95 -3.56 -10.29
CA PRO A 128 -11.11 -3.87 -9.13
C PRO A 128 -9.96 -4.81 -9.49
N TYR A 129 -8.85 -4.66 -8.76
CA TYR A 129 -7.71 -5.56 -8.81
C TYR A 129 -7.57 -6.30 -7.49
N ARG A 130 -7.30 -7.59 -7.58
CA ARG A 130 -6.87 -8.41 -6.46
C ARG A 130 -5.36 -8.54 -6.48
N ILE A 131 -4.75 -8.24 -5.35
CA ILE A 131 -3.31 -8.26 -5.13
C ILE A 131 -3.00 -9.38 -4.15
N GLU A 132 -2.40 -10.46 -4.63
CA GLU A 132 -1.96 -11.57 -3.79
C GLU A 132 -0.45 -11.46 -3.59
N LEU A 133 -0.03 -11.44 -2.33
CA LEU A 133 1.38 -11.40 -1.94
C LEU A 133 1.81 -12.75 -1.40
N LEU A 134 2.96 -13.23 -1.87
CA LEU A 134 3.68 -14.36 -1.31
C LEU A 134 5.00 -13.87 -0.73
N ILE A 135 5.13 -13.91 0.59
CA ILE A 135 6.26 -13.35 1.33
C ILE A 135 7.02 -14.49 1.98
N ARG A 136 8.31 -14.61 1.66
CA ARG A 136 9.23 -15.56 2.29
C ARG A 136 10.22 -14.82 3.17
N LEU A 137 10.18 -15.09 4.47
CA LEU A 137 11.17 -14.61 5.42
C LEU A 137 12.34 -15.61 5.53
N PRO A 138 13.59 -15.15 5.70
CA PRO A 138 14.72 -16.03 5.96
C PRO A 138 14.46 -16.92 7.17
N GLY A 139 14.67 -18.24 7.01
CA GLY A 139 14.50 -19.22 8.08
C GLY A 139 13.05 -19.58 8.44
N ALA A 140 12.04 -18.95 7.82
CA ALA A 140 10.65 -19.32 8.02
C ALA A 140 10.30 -20.60 7.25
N ALA A 141 9.61 -21.55 7.90
CA ALA A 141 9.25 -22.84 7.29
C ALA A 141 8.16 -22.72 6.21
N LYS A 142 7.31 -21.70 6.29
CA LYS A 142 6.21 -21.46 5.34
C LYS A 142 6.18 -20.00 4.92
N PRO A 143 5.79 -19.70 3.67
CA PRO A 143 5.57 -18.33 3.24
C PRO A 143 4.29 -17.76 3.87
N ILE A 144 4.31 -16.45 4.11
CA ILE A 144 3.13 -15.66 4.48
C ILE A 144 2.37 -15.32 3.20
N ARG A 145 1.05 -15.44 3.23
CA ARG A 145 0.16 -15.10 2.12
C ARG A 145 -0.77 -13.98 2.56
N ALA A 146 -0.75 -12.86 1.84
CA ALA A 146 -1.66 -11.74 2.07
C ALA A 146 -2.46 -11.45 0.80
N ARG A 147 -3.66 -10.90 0.97
CA ARG A 147 -4.52 -10.52 -0.16
C ARG A 147 -5.15 -9.17 0.09
N PHE A 148 -4.95 -8.25 -0.83
CA PHE A 148 -5.56 -6.93 -0.85
C PHE A 148 -6.47 -6.80 -2.07
N GLU A 149 -7.44 -5.90 -1.98
CA GLU A 149 -8.25 -5.47 -3.12
C GLU A 149 -7.96 -3.97 -3.33
N TRP A 150 -7.82 -3.55 -4.58
CA TRP A 150 -7.52 -2.17 -4.91
C TRP A 150 -8.30 -1.75 -6.15
N ALA A 151 -8.93 -0.59 -6.08
CA ALA A 151 -9.50 0.11 -7.23
C ALA A 151 -8.84 1.48 -7.34
N ARG A 152 -8.73 1.98 -8.56
CA ARG A 152 -8.23 3.34 -8.79
C ARG A 152 -9.25 4.31 -8.15
N PRO A 153 -8.80 5.23 -7.27
CA PRO A 153 -9.68 6.23 -6.66
C PRO A 153 -10.20 7.25 -7.68
#